data_AF-A0A970XBP4-F1
#
_entry.id   AF-A0A970XBP4-F1
#
_cell.length_a   1.000
_cell.length_b   1.000
_cell.length_c   1.000
_cell.angle_alpha   90.00
_cell.angle_beta   90.00
_cell.angle_gamma   90.00
#
_symmetry.space_group_name_H-M   'P 1'
#
loop_
_entity.id
_entity.type
_entity.pdbx_description
1 polymer ?
#
loop_
_entity_poly.entity_id
_entity_poly.type
_entity_poly.pdbx_seq_one_letter_code
_entity_poly.pdbx_strand_id
1 'polypeptide(L)'
;AAIGGTVRNLASAVQKRMELPDVDEQGFVLRRDALEELIELLAALPASERGGVRGIKPDRGDVILGGAVVAAAAMEHGGFDELEVVEAGLREGVFHEHLLAGRTPPLVDDVRRRSVEGLAARFRTDPPHVAHVARLSLQLFDALAGAGLHDLGDPERELLWAAGMLHDVGMTVDYDDHHRHSHYLIVHAGLAGYSPRELDLIALVARYHRKGTPDAGELGAMARPGDGDRLRLLSGIIRLAEQLERSRDQTVATIAVREAADTLVLEAAPRPGADPTVAVWAADRSTGLLAETLGLDVAIVPSAGRS
;
A
#
# COMPACT_ATOMS: atom_id res chain seq x y z
N ALA A 1 11.58 5.43 15.72
CA ALA A 1 10.56 6.44 15.34
C ALA A 1 10.92 7.80 15.92
N ALA A 2 10.73 8.87 15.15
CA ALA A 2 10.98 10.25 15.53
C ALA A 2 9.71 11.08 15.31
N ILE A 3 9.37 11.93 16.27
CA ILE A 3 8.14 12.74 16.27
C ILE A 3 8.46 14.23 16.37
N GLY A 4 7.57 15.06 15.83
CA GLY A 4 7.61 16.51 16.00
C GLY A 4 7.90 17.30 14.73
N GLY A 5 7.71 18.63 14.80
CA GLY A 5 7.82 19.51 13.63
C GLY A 5 9.22 19.58 13.03
N THR A 6 10.27 19.52 13.86
CA THR A 6 11.67 19.54 13.40
C THR A 6 11.97 18.36 12.50
N VAL A 7 11.78 17.13 12.99
CA VAL A 7 12.12 15.91 12.24
C VAL A 7 11.31 15.77 10.96
N ARG A 8 10.04 16.22 10.95
CA ARG A 8 9.24 16.29 9.72
C ARG A 8 9.81 17.26 8.67
N ASN A 9 10.28 18.44 9.07
CA ASN A 9 10.92 19.37 8.13
C ASN A 9 12.24 18.81 7.60
N LEU A 10 13.03 18.13 8.44
CA LEU A 10 14.26 17.47 8.01
C LEU A 10 13.97 16.35 7.00
N ALA A 11 12.97 15.52 7.31
CA ALA A 11 12.47 14.47 6.41
C ALA A 11 12.03 15.04 5.07
N SER A 12 11.15 16.05 5.08
CA SER A 12 10.68 16.73 3.89
C SER A 12 11.84 17.29 3.06
N ALA A 13 12.82 17.95 3.69
CA ALA A 13 14.01 18.45 2.99
C ALA A 13 14.82 17.34 2.32
N VAL A 14 15.01 16.20 2.98
CA VAL A 14 15.70 15.04 2.41
C VAL A 14 14.90 14.41 1.27
N GLN A 15 13.59 14.21 1.43
CA GLN A 15 12.71 13.72 0.37
C GLN A 15 12.80 14.57 -0.90
N LYS A 16 12.79 15.91 -0.75
CA LYS A 16 12.93 16.84 -1.88
C LYS A 16 14.30 16.79 -2.54
N ARG A 17 15.37 16.52 -1.78
CA ARG A 17 16.73 16.31 -2.32
C ARG A 17 16.87 14.99 -3.06
N MET A 18 16.14 13.96 -2.63
CA MET A 18 16.06 12.66 -3.29
C MET A 18 15.10 12.65 -4.50
N GLU A 19 14.48 13.80 -4.81
CA GLU A 19 13.47 13.93 -5.87
C GLU A 19 12.31 12.94 -5.74
N LEU A 20 11.95 12.60 -4.49
CA LEU A 20 10.77 11.77 -4.24
C LEU A 20 9.50 12.52 -4.66
N PRO A 21 8.44 11.77 -5.04
CA PRO A 21 7.11 12.34 -5.26
C PRO A 21 6.62 13.18 -4.07
N ASP A 22 5.63 14.04 -4.30
CA ASP A 22 5.00 14.85 -3.24
C ASP A 22 4.09 13.97 -2.36
N VAL A 23 4.71 13.17 -1.50
CA VAL A 23 4.08 12.32 -0.48
C VAL A 23 4.29 12.92 0.91
N ASP A 24 3.48 12.50 1.88
CA ASP A 24 3.65 12.87 3.28
C ASP A 24 4.96 12.28 3.87
N GLU A 25 5.35 12.78 5.04
CA GLU A 25 6.56 12.31 5.72
C GLU A 25 6.31 11.05 6.58
N GLN A 26 5.08 10.54 6.63
CA GLN A 26 4.70 9.41 7.47
C GLN A 26 5.41 8.14 7.00
N GLY A 27 6.09 7.45 7.93
CA GLY A 27 6.81 6.21 7.63
C GLY A 27 8.07 6.42 6.77
N PHE A 28 8.46 7.66 6.48
CA PHE A 28 9.71 7.94 5.79
C PHE A 28 10.90 7.62 6.70
N VAL A 29 11.89 6.89 6.17
CA VAL A 29 13.10 6.52 6.90
C VAL A 29 14.22 7.51 6.60
N LEU A 30 14.49 8.39 7.55
CA LEU A 30 15.60 9.34 7.50
C LEU A 30 16.88 8.65 7.99
N ARG A 31 17.82 8.41 7.07
CA ARG A 31 19.13 7.83 7.38
C ARG A 31 20.10 8.87 7.95
N ARG A 32 21.03 8.43 8.80
CA ARG A 32 22.00 9.30 9.47
C ARG A 32 22.91 10.03 8.47
N ASP A 33 23.38 9.30 7.46
CA ASP A 33 24.21 9.85 6.37
C ASP A 33 23.53 11.03 5.66
N ALA A 34 22.27 10.86 5.25
CA ALA A 34 21.48 11.92 4.61
C ALA A 34 21.19 13.09 5.55
N LEU A 35 21.01 12.83 6.86
CA LEU A 35 20.86 13.89 7.86
C LEU A 35 22.17 14.68 8.05
N GLU A 36 23.32 14.01 8.08
CA GLU A 36 24.65 14.63 8.17
C GLU A 36 24.92 15.53 6.95
N GLU A 37 24.63 15.06 5.74
CA GLU A 37 24.71 15.90 4.52
C GLU A 37 23.79 17.13 4.57
N LEU A 38 22.60 16.99 5.17
CA LEU A 38 21.68 18.11 5.35
C LEU A 38 22.21 19.09 6.42
N ILE A 39 22.86 18.60 7.48
CA ILE A 39 23.51 19.44 8.50
C ILE A 39 24.63 20.26 7.86
N GLU A 40 25.49 19.66 7.04
CA GLU A 40 26.56 20.37 6.33
C GLU A 40 26.01 21.50 5.46
N LEU A 41 24.97 21.22 4.67
CA LEU A 41 24.29 22.23 3.85
C LEU A 41 23.75 23.39 4.72
N LEU A 42 23.04 23.07 5.81
CA LEU A 42 22.43 24.07 6.67
C LEU A 42 23.48 24.89 7.43
N ALA A 43 24.60 24.28 7.82
CA ALA A 43 25.70 24.95 8.50
C ALA A 43 26.42 25.95 7.58
N ALA A 44 26.50 25.67 6.28
CA ALA A 44 27.09 26.57 5.29
C ALA A 44 26.23 27.82 5.01
N LEU A 45 24.94 27.81 5.34
CA LEU A 45 24.01 28.92 5.11
C LEU A 45 23.88 29.83 6.33
N PRO A 46 23.77 31.16 6.14
CA PRO A 46 23.29 32.08 7.17
C PRO A 46 21.91 31.66 7.70
N ALA A 47 21.63 31.90 8.99
CA ALA A 47 20.36 31.50 9.61
C ALA A 47 19.12 32.04 8.87
N SER A 48 19.21 33.25 8.29
CA SER A 48 18.16 33.88 7.49
C SER A 48 17.87 33.18 6.17
N GLU A 49 18.81 32.39 5.64
CA GLU A 49 18.68 31.72 4.33
C GLU A 49 18.23 30.27 4.43
N ARG A 50 18.38 29.64 5.61
CA ARG A 50 18.02 28.23 5.84
C ARG A 50 16.54 27.93 5.59
N GLY A 51 15.66 28.89 5.85
CA GLY A 51 14.22 28.77 5.56
C GLY A 51 13.89 28.73 4.07
N GLY A 52 14.85 29.02 3.19
CA GLY A 52 14.73 28.89 1.74
C GLY A 52 15.12 27.53 1.17
N VAL A 53 15.66 26.62 2.01
CA VAL A 53 15.98 25.26 1.57
C VAL A 53 14.68 24.50 1.29
N ARG A 54 14.60 23.86 0.12
CA ARG A 54 13.40 23.11 -0.31
C ARG A 54 13.02 22.05 0.73
N GLY A 55 11.76 22.04 1.15
CA GLY A 55 11.23 21.15 2.21
C GLY A 55 11.33 21.72 3.64
N ILE A 56 12.08 22.80 3.85
CA ILE A 56 12.10 23.51 5.14
C ILE A 56 11.09 24.66 5.09
N LYS A 57 10.24 24.75 6.11
CA LYS A 57 9.31 25.89 6.23
C LYS A 57 10.07 27.19 6.57
N PRO A 58 9.70 28.35 6.00
CA PRO A 58 10.45 29.59 6.19
C PRO A 58 10.62 30.02 7.66
N ASP A 59 9.61 29.76 8.50
CA ASP A 59 9.59 30.07 9.93
C ASP A 59 10.47 29.14 10.79
N ARG A 60 11.15 28.17 10.18
CA ARG A 60 12.03 27.21 10.88
C ARG A 60 13.52 27.51 10.71
N GLY A 61 13.90 28.48 9.87
CA GLY A 61 15.30 28.69 9.48
C GLY A 61 16.26 28.94 10.65
N ASP A 62 15.79 29.62 11.68
CA ASP A 62 16.55 29.95 12.90
C ASP A 62 16.83 28.72 13.79
N VAL A 63 15.89 27.76 13.86
CA VAL A 63 15.95 26.60 14.77
C VAL A 63 16.33 25.28 14.09
N ILE A 64 16.18 25.17 12.77
CA ILE A 64 16.24 23.87 12.08
C ILE A 64 17.62 23.20 12.16
N LEU A 65 18.71 23.96 12.05
CA LEU A 65 20.06 23.42 12.16
C LEU A 65 20.32 22.84 13.57
N GLY A 66 19.93 23.59 14.62
CA GLY A 66 20.08 23.10 15.99
C GLY A 66 19.28 21.81 16.22
N GLY A 67 18.06 21.75 15.68
CA GLY A 67 17.24 20.55 15.70
C GLY A 67 17.85 19.36 14.94
N ALA A 68 18.48 19.60 13.78
CA ALA A 68 19.18 18.58 13.01
C ALA A 68 20.37 18.00 13.77
N VAL A 69 21.20 18.86 14.38
CA VAL A 69 22.34 18.45 15.20
C VAL A 69 21.90 17.61 16.40
N VAL A 70 20.82 18.02 17.08
CA VAL A 70 20.27 17.23 18.21
C VAL A 70 19.77 15.87 17.73
N ALA A 71 19.09 15.80 16.59
CA ALA A 71 18.62 14.53 16.04
C ALA A 71 19.80 13.60 15.67
N ALA A 72 20.83 14.13 15.00
CA ALA A 72 22.03 13.36 14.67
C ALA A 72 22.78 12.87 15.92
N ALA A 73 22.95 13.72 16.92
CA ALA A 73 23.57 13.32 18.19
C ALA A 73 22.76 12.25 18.93
N ALA A 74 21.42 12.31 18.88
CA ALA A 74 20.56 11.27 19.45
C ALA A 74 20.70 9.94 18.69
N MET A 75 20.84 9.98 17.36
CA MET A 75 21.12 8.79 16.54
C MET A 75 22.48 8.20 16.88
N GLU A 76 23.53 9.01 16.94
CA GLU A 76 24.89 8.58 17.30
C GLU A 76 24.92 7.96 18.70
N HIS A 77 24.39 8.65 19.71
CA HIS A 77 24.39 8.17 21.08
C HIS A 77 23.55 6.89 21.25
N GLY A 78 22.45 6.77 20.52
CA GLY A 78 21.59 5.60 20.51
C GLY A 78 22.11 4.43 19.65
N GLY A 79 23.14 4.65 18.84
CA GLY A 79 23.64 3.66 17.88
C GLY A 79 22.65 3.37 16.75
N PHE A 80 21.80 4.34 16.39
CA PHE A 80 20.82 4.21 15.31
C PHE A 80 21.36 4.81 14.02
N ASP A 81 21.23 4.08 12.90
CA ASP A 81 21.54 4.60 11.57
C ASP A 81 20.31 5.20 10.88
N GLU A 82 19.11 4.97 11.43
CA GLU A 82 17.83 5.30 10.78
C GLU A 82 16.79 5.83 11.77
N LEU A 83 16.02 6.83 11.34
CA LEU A 83 14.86 7.36 12.04
C LEU A 83 13.63 7.28 11.13
N GLU A 84 12.68 6.43 11.49
CA GLU A 84 11.35 6.47 10.90
C GLU A 84 10.57 7.69 11.40
N VAL A 85 10.07 8.52 10.49
CA VAL A 85 9.36 9.76 10.81
C VAL A 85 7.88 9.46 10.97
N VAL A 86 7.29 9.96 12.07
CA VAL A 86 5.88 9.74 12.39
C VAL A 86 5.20 11.09 12.57
N GLU A 87 4.06 11.27 11.89
CA GLU A 87 3.28 12.51 11.98
C GLU A 87 2.52 12.64 13.29
N ALA A 88 2.02 11.51 13.80
CA ALA A 88 1.35 11.46 15.09
C ALA A 88 2.31 11.88 16.21
N GLY A 89 1.79 12.69 17.14
CA GLY A 89 2.53 13.13 18.31
C GLY A 89 1.69 13.03 19.57
N LEU A 90 1.97 13.92 20.52
CA LEU A 90 1.32 13.91 21.83
C LEU A 90 -0.21 14.07 21.73
N ARG A 91 -0.70 14.87 20.80
CA ARG A 91 -2.14 15.13 20.64
C ARG A 91 -2.89 13.86 20.24
N GLU A 92 -2.35 13.11 19.28
CA GLU A 92 -2.90 11.84 18.85
C GLU A 92 -2.79 10.79 19.98
N GLY A 93 -1.69 10.80 20.74
CA GLY A 93 -1.53 9.98 21.95
C GLY A 93 -2.64 10.21 22.99
N VAL A 94 -2.93 11.46 23.33
CA VAL A 94 -4.01 11.84 24.28
C VAL A 94 -5.38 11.44 23.73
N PHE A 95 -5.60 11.62 22.43
CA PHE A 95 -6.83 11.17 21.78
C PHE A 95 -7.02 9.66 21.89
N HIS A 96 -5.98 8.87 21.59
CA HIS A 96 -6.03 7.42 21.68
C HIS A 96 -6.18 6.93 23.12
N GLU A 97 -5.51 7.55 24.09
CA GLU A 97 -5.69 7.25 25.51
C GLU A 97 -7.17 7.37 25.93
N HIS A 98 -7.82 8.46 25.50
CA HIS A 98 -9.25 8.67 25.79
C HIS A 98 -10.15 7.68 25.05
N LEU A 99 -9.90 7.48 23.75
CA LEU A 99 -10.71 6.59 22.90
C LEU A 99 -10.62 5.12 23.32
N LEU A 100 -9.44 4.70 23.77
CA LEU A 100 -9.14 3.33 24.17
C LEU A 100 -9.26 3.12 25.68
N ALA A 101 -9.85 4.10 26.39
CA ALA A 101 -10.12 4.00 27.81
C ALA A 101 -10.92 2.72 28.12
N GLY A 102 -10.42 1.93 29.08
CA GLY A 102 -11.02 0.64 29.46
C GLY A 102 -10.46 -0.57 28.70
N ARG A 103 -9.58 -0.38 27.70
CA ARG A 103 -8.78 -1.47 27.12
C ARG A 103 -7.48 -1.67 27.91
N THR A 104 -7.01 -2.91 27.96
CA THR A 104 -5.75 -3.28 28.64
C THR A 104 -4.90 -4.18 27.71
N PRO A 105 -3.80 -3.66 27.12
CA PRO A 105 -3.35 -2.27 27.14
C PRO A 105 -4.25 -1.35 26.28
N PRO A 106 -4.25 -0.02 26.50
CA PRO A 106 -5.01 0.95 25.70
C PRO A 106 -4.31 1.21 24.35
N LEU A 107 -4.11 0.15 23.57
CA LEU A 107 -3.40 0.19 22.30
C LEU A 107 -4.32 -0.24 21.15
N VAL A 108 -3.97 0.24 19.95
CA VAL A 108 -4.49 -0.32 18.70
C VAL A 108 -3.67 -1.57 18.40
N ASP A 109 -4.32 -2.72 18.24
CA ASP A 109 -3.62 -4.01 18.07
C ASP A 109 -2.84 -4.05 16.75
N ASP A 110 -3.45 -3.51 15.69
CA ASP A 110 -2.86 -3.43 14.35
C ASP A 110 -3.20 -2.07 13.72
N VAL A 111 -2.21 -1.18 13.73
CA VAL A 111 -2.35 0.19 13.20
C VAL A 111 -2.53 0.18 11.69
N ARG A 112 -1.81 -0.69 10.98
CA ARG A 112 -1.87 -0.79 9.51
C ARG A 112 -3.26 -1.24 9.07
N ARG A 113 -3.76 -2.32 9.65
CA ARG A 113 -5.11 -2.82 9.38
C ARG A 113 -6.17 -1.79 9.72
N ARG A 114 -6.07 -1.16 10.90
CA ARG A 114 -7.06 -0.16 11.32
C ARG A 114 -7.05 1.09 10.44
N SER A 115 -5.89 1.45 9.90
CA SER A 115 -5.79 2.56 8.93
C SER A 115 -6.50 2.24 7.62
N VAL A 116 -6.29 1.04 7.08
CA VAL A 116 -6.97 0.58 5.84
C VAL A 116 -8.48 0.50 6.05
N GLU A 117 -8.94 -0.16 7.10
CA GLU A 117 -10.37 -0.29 7.41
C GLU A 117 -11.01 1.08 7.68
N GLY A 118 -10.30 1.98 8.37
CA GLY A 118 -10.75 3.35 8.61
C GLY A 118 -10.89 4.16 7.33
N LEU A 119 -9.95 4.00 6.39
CA LEU A 119 -10.00 4.68 5.09
C LEU A 119 -11.15 4.16 4.21
N ALA A 120 -11.32 2.84 4.16
CA ALA A 120 -12.44 2.20 3.46
C ALA A 120 -13.80 2.70 4.01
N ALA A 121 -13.94 2.75 5.35
CA ALA A 121 -15.13 3.27 6.01
C ALA A 121 -15.35 4.77 5.73
N ARG A 122 -14.30 5.59 5.75
CA ARG A 122 -14.36 7.03 5.46
C ARG A 122 -14.92 7.31 4.07
N PHE A 123 -14.51 6.52 3.08
CA PHE A 123 -14.99 6.65 1.69
C PHE A 123 -16.19 5.77 1.35
N ARG A 124 -16.81 5.14 2.38
CA ARG A 124 -18.08 4.40 2.27
C ARG A 124 -18.05 3.29 1.21
N THR A 125 -16.94 2.55 1.15
CA THR A 125 -16.87 1.31 0.36
C THR A 125 -17.96 0.33 0.80
N ASP A 126 -18.36 -0.56 -0.10
CA ASP A 126 -19.25 -1.70 0.20
C ASP A 126 -18.47 -2.80 0.97
N PRO A 127 -18.65 -2.97 2.30
CA PRO A 127 -17.76 -3.82 3.08
C PRO A 127 -17.81 -5.31 2.70
N PRO A 128 -18.99 -5.95 2.47
CA PRO A 128 -19.08 -7.30 1.93
C PRO A 128 -18.30 -7.51 0.64
N HIS A 129 -18.37 -6.54 -0.28
CA HIS A 129 -17.71 -6.63 -1.58
C HIS A 129 -16.19 -6.54 -1.45
N VAL A 130 -15.66 -5.47 -0.85
CA VAL A 130 -14.21 -5.27 -0.77
C VAL A 130 -13.51 -6.34 0.07
N ALA A 131 -14.16 -6.80 1.15
CA ALA A 131 -13.63 -7.89 1.97
C ALA A 131 -13.58 -9.21 1.18
N HIS A 132 -14.54 -9.46 0.30
CA HIS A 132 -14.58 -10.65 -0.53
C HIS A 132 -13.54 -10.62 -1.65
N VAL A 133 -13.38 -9.48 -2.33
CA VAL A 133 -12.30 -9.27 -3.32
C VAL A 133 -10.92 -9.45 -2.67
N ALA A 134 -10.70 -8.84 -1.51
CA ALA A 134 -9.45 -9.01 -0.75
C ALA A 134 -9.22 -10.49 -0.39
N ARG A 135 -10.24 -11.19 0.10
CA ARG A 135 -10.14 -12.61 0.45
C ARG A 135 -9.82 -13.50 -0.76
N LEU A 136 -10.49 -13.32 -1.89
CA LEU A 136 -10.20 -14.06 -3.12
C LEU A 136 -8.78 -13.76 -3.64
N SER A 137 -8.35 -12.49 -3.55
CA SER A 137 -6.99 -12.08 -3.92
C SER A 137 -5.94 -12.81 -3.08
N LEU A 138 -6.14 -12.87 -1.76
CA LEU A 138 -5.23 -13.58 -0.86
C LEU A 138 -5.24 -15.10 -1.10
N GLN A 139 -6.39 -15.71 -1.41
CA GLN A 139 -6.46 -17.12 -1.76
C GLN A 139 -5.65 -17.43 -3.03
N LEU A 140 -5.76 -16.58 -4.05
CA LEU A 140 -4.95 -16.70 -5.26
C LEU A 140 -3.46 -16.52 -4.96
N PHE A 141 -3.08 -15.49 -4.21
CA PHE A 141 -1.69 -15.26 -3.80
C PHE A 141 -1.10 -16.49 -3.10
N ASP A 142 -1.80 -17.00 -2.09
CA ASP A 142 -1.33 -18.15 -1.30
C ASP A 142 -1.24 -19.43 -2.17
N ALA A 143 -2.20 -19.63 -3.07
CA ALA A 143 -2.22 -20.79 -3.96
C ALA A 143 -1.13 -20.75 -5.04
N LEU A 144 -0.85 -19.57 -5.60
CA LEU A 144 0.25 -19.36 -6.54
C LEU A 144 1.62 -19.55 -5.87
N ALA A 145 1.78 -19.06 -4.64
CA ALA A 145 2.98 -19.31 -3.83
C ALA A 145 3.18 -20.82 -3.57
N GLY A 146 2.11 -21.53 -3.18
CA GLY A 146 2.13 -22.97 -2.94
C GLY A 146 2.46 -23.81 -4.18
N ALA A 147 2.16 -23.28 -5.36
CA ALA A 147 2.53 -23.84 -6.66
C ALA A 147 3.98 -23.48 -7.08
N GLY A 148 4.69 -22.64 -6.33
CA GLY A 148 6.05 -22.21 -6.66
C GLY A 148 6.11 -21.18 -7.80
N LEU A 149 5.01 -20.48 -8.08
CA LEU A 149 4.89 -19.50 -9.17
C LEU A 149 5.36 -18.09 -8.77
N HIS A 150 5.59 -17.87 -7.48
CA HIS A 150 6.32 -16.71 -6.96
C HIS A 150 6.87 -17.02 -5.56
N ASP A 151 7.77 -16.17 -5.08
CA ASP A 151 8.46 -16.27 -3.78
C ASP A 151 8.16 -15.10 -2.82
N LEU A 152 7.20 -14.24 -3.18
CA LEU A 152 6.74 -13.13 -2.34
C LEU A 152 6.17 -13.61 -0.99
N GLY A 153 6.34 -12.80 0.06
CA GLY A 153 6.00 -13.17 1.44
C GLY A 153 4.86 -12.37 2.05
N ASP A 154 4.80 -12.41 3.39
CA ASP A 154 3.79 -11.70 4.20
C ASP A 154 3.70 -10.19 3.90
N PRO A 155 4.80 -9.45 3.66
CA PRO A 155 4.71 -8.02 3.33
C PRO A 155 3.88 -7.77 2.06
N GLU A 156 4.17 -8.45 0.94
CA GLU A 156 3.39 -8.28 -0.29
C GLU A 156 1.96 -8.77 -0.16
N ARG A 157 1.75 -9.84 0.61
CA ARG A 157 0.43 -10.35 0.95
C ARG A 157 -0.42 -9.31 1.69
N GLU A 158 0.19 -8.57 2.63
CA GLU A 158 -0.47 -7.47 3.34
C GLU A 158 -0.80 -6.30 2.40
N LEU A 159 0.12 -5.90 1.52
CA LEU A 159 -0.13 -4.84 0.53
C LEU A 159 -1.28 -5.20 -0.42
N LEU A 160 -1.36 -6.47 -0.85
CA LEU A 160 -2.46 -6.98 -1.66
C LEU A 160 -3.79 -6.94 -0.91
N TRP A 161 -3.81 -7.33 0.37
CA TRP A 161 -5.00 -7.20 1.21
C TRP A 161 -5.46 -5.75 1.29
N ALA A 162 -4.54 -4.82 1.57
CA ALA A 162 -4.85 -3.39 1.68
C ALA A 162 -5.40 -2.84 0.35
N ALA A 163 -4.79 -3.20 -0.78
CA ALA A 163 -5.28 -2.81 -2.10
C ALA A 163 -6.67 -3.40 -2.36
N GLY A 164 -6.92 -4.66 -2.01
CA GLY A 164 -8.23 -5.31 -2.10
C GLY A 164 -9.31 -4.59 -1.30
N MET A 165 -8.99 -4.12 -0.09
CA MET A 165 -9.92 -3.36 0.75
C MET A 165 -10.21 -1.95 0.22
N LEU A 166 -9.28 -1.38 -0.56
CA LEU A 166 -9.32 0.03 -0.97
C LEU A 166 -9.53 0.26 -2.47
N HIS A 167 -9.53 -0.78 -3.30
CA HIS A 167 -9.57 -0.65 -4.76
C HIS A 167 -10.75 0.19 -5.28
N ASP A 168 -11.85 0.20 -4.54
CA ASP A 168 -13.12 0.82 -4.91
C ASP A 168 -13.41 2.16 -4.19
N VAL A 169 -12.48 2.69 -3.37
CA VAL A 169 -12.72 3.97 -2.64
C VAL A 169 -12.97 5.15 -3.58
N GLY A 170 -12.44 5.10 -4.80
CA GLY A 170 -12.64 6.11 -5.84
C GLY A 170 -14.08 6.24 -6.33
N MET A 171 -14.92 5.23 -6.10
CA MET A 171 -16.35 5.27 -6.45
C MET A 171 -17.12 6.37 -5.72
N THR A 172 -16.59 6.89 -4.61
CA THR A 172 -17.18 8.03 -3.92
C THR A 172 -17.06 9.34 -4.71
N VAL A 173 -16.11 9.41 -5.65
CA VAL A 173 -15.87 10.57 -6.50
C VAL A 173 -16.69 10.44 -7.77
N ASP A 174 -16.41 9.38 -8.55
CA ASP A 174 -17.12 9.08 -9.79
C ASP A 174 -16.98 7.58 -10.11
N TYR A 175 -17.94 7.04 -10.85
CA TYR A 175 -17.87 5.68 -11.38
C TYR A 175 -16.85 5.59 -12.52
N ASP A 176 -16.84 6.59 -13.40
CA ASP A 176 -15.90 6.69 -14.49
C ASP A 176 -14.51 6.95 -13.92
N ASP A 177 -13.56 6.16 -14.41
CA ASP A 177 -12.18 6.17 -13.94
C ASP A 177 -11.96 6.04 -12.42
N HIS A 178 -12.91 5.45 -11.66
CA HIS A 178 -12.80 5.26 -10.21
C HIS A 178 -11.45 4.68 -9.76
N HIS A 179 -10.87 3.71 -10.47
CA HIS A 179 -9.52 3.19 -10.22
C HIS A 179 -8.42 4.28 -10.12
N ARG A 180 -8.48 5.35 -10.92
CA ARG A 180 -7.57 6.51 -10.82
C ARG A 180 -7.90 7.37 -9.60
N HIS A 181 -9.17 7.53 -9.28
CA HIS A 181 -9.60 8.21 -8.06
C HIS A 181 -9.20 7.42 -6.80
N SER A 182 -9.30 6.09 -6.80
CA SER A 182 -8.83 5.23 -5.72
C SER A 182 -7.34 5.44 -5.47
N HIS A 183 -6.52 5.39 -6.52
CA HIS A 183 -5.10 5.72 -6.44
C HIS A 183 -4.89 7.09 -5.79
N TYR A 184 -5.52 8.14 -6.33
CA TYR A 184 -5.39 9.50 -5.80
C TYR A 184 -5.77 9.61 -4.32
N LEU A 185 -6.91 9.04 -3.93
CA LEU A 185 -7.40 9.09 -2.56
C LEU A 185 -6.51 8.30 -1.60
N ILE A 186 -5.99 7.14 -1.99
CA ILE A 186 -5.08 6.35 -1.15
C ILE A 186 -3.79 7.13 -0.89
N VAL A 187 -3.12 7.62 -1.95
CA VAL A 187 -1.85 8.36 -1.82
C VAL A 187 -2.00 9.62 -0.95
N HIS A 188 -3.09 10.39 -1.12
CA HIS A 188 -3.23 11.68 -0.44
C HIS A 188 -3.93 11.61 0.92
N ALA A 189 -4.62 10.50 1.23
CA ALA A 189 -5.18 10.30 2.56
C ALA A 189 -4.16 9.70 3.53
N GLY A 190 -3.14 9.01 3.00
CA GLY A 190 -2.13 8.30 3.78
C GLY A 190 -2.66 7.03 4.45
N LEU A 191 -1.75 6.14 4.83
CA LEU A 191 -2.05 4.97 5.64
C LEU A 191 -1.04 4.85 6.78
N ALA A 192 -1.52 4.94 8.02
CA ALA A 192 -0.67 4.84 9.20
C ALA A 192 0.02 3.47 9.27
N GLY A 193 1.32 3.49 9.55
CA GLY A 193 2.17 2.30 9.65
C GLY A 193 2.74 1.81 8.31
N TYR A 194 2.35 2.38 7.17
CA TYR A 194 2.95 2.08 5.86
C TYR A 194 4.01 3.13 5.53
N SER A 195 5.12 2.68 4.93
CA SER A 195 6.10 3.58 4.33
C SER A 195 5.55 4.21 3.04
N PRO A 196 6.10 5.35 2.58
CA PRO A 196 5.63 6.00 1.35
C PRO A 196 5.65 5.07 0.12
N ARG A 197 6.67 4.21 0.02
CA ARG A 197 6.75 3.21 -1.06
C ARG A 197 5.66 2.14 -0.96
N GLU A 198 5.35 1.67 0.25
CA GLU A 198 4.27 0.70 0.45
C GLU A 198 2.91 1.31 0.13
N LEU A 199 2.67 2.57 0.56
CA LEU A 199 1.47 3.33 0.23
C LEU A 199 1.25 3.42 -1.28
N ASP A 200 2.30 3.79 -2.03
CA ASP A 200 2.24 3.87 -3.49
C ASP A 200 2.02 2.50 -4.14
N LEU A 201 2.67 1.43 -3.65
CA LEU A 201 2.40 0.09 -4.14
C LEU A 201 0.94 -0.33 -3.95
N ILE A 202 0.35 -0.06 -2.77
CA ILE A 202 -1.07 -0.31 -2.50
C ILE A 202 -1.94 0.49 -3.47
N ALA A 203 -1.63 1.79 -3.64
CA ALA A 203 -2.36 2.68 -4.52
C ALA A 203 -2.26 2.27 -5.99
N LEU A 204 -1.10 1.78 -6.44
CA LEU A 204 -0.88 1.29 -7.81
C LEU A 204 -1.59 -0.04 -8.06
N VAL A 205 -1.55 -0.99 -7.12
CA VAL A 205 -2.35 -2.23 -7.24
C VAL A 205 -3.85 -1.88 -7.32
N ALA A 206 -4.32 -0.97 -6.47
CA ALA A 206 -5.69 -0.42 -6.54
C ALA A 206 -5.97 0.31 -7.87
N ARG A 207 -5.01 1.07 -8.42
CA ARG A 207 -5.13 1.74 -9.73
C ARG A 207 -5.33 0.74 -10.85
N TYR A 208 -4.59 -0.36 -10.81
CA TYR A 208 -4.58 -1.32 -11.90
C TYR A 208 -5.59 -2.45 -11.69
N HIS A 209 -6.48 -2.41 -10.70
CA HIS A 209 -7.37 -3.53 -10.37
C HIS A 209 -8.38 -3.94 -11.46
N ARG A 210 -8.61 -3.12 -12.50
CA ARG A 210 -9.59 -3.43 -13.57
C ARG A 210 -9.10 -3.26 -15.01
N LYS A 211 -8.14 -2.35 -15.27
CA LYS A 211 -7.65 -2.04 -16.63
C LYS A 211 -6.27 -1.37 -16.59
N GLY A 212 -5.67 -1.20 -17.77
CA GLY A 212 -4.35 -0.59 -17.97
C GLY A 212 -3.20 -1.59 -17.86
N THR A 213 -1.98 -1.14 -18.16
CA THR A 213 -0.76 -1.95 -17.97
C THR A 213 -0.05 -1.44 -16.73
N PRO A 214 0.27 -2.30 -15.75
CA PRO A 214 0.96 -1.86 -14.54
C PRO A 214 2.34 -1.27 -14.85
N ASP A 215 2.59 -0.06 -14.37
CA ASP A 215 3.83 0.67 -14.58
C ASP A 215 4.49 1.00 -13.23
N ALA A 216 5.58 0.30 -12.92
CA ALA A 216 6.36 0.59 -11.71
C ALA A 216 7.18 1.88 -11.82
N GLY A 217 7.28 2.49 -13.02
CA GLY A 217 7.86 3.83 -13.19
C GLY A 217 7.10 4.91 -12.43
N GLU A 218 5.81 4.70 -12.11
CA GLU A 218 5.03 5.61 -11.27
C GLU A 218 5.59 5.72 -9.83
N LEU A 219 6.42 4.76 -9.36
CA LEU A 219 7.14 4.85 -8.08
C LEU A 219 8.33 5.85 -8.11
N GLY A 220 8.80 6.25 -9.29
CA GLY A 220 9.92 7.16 -9.47
C GLY A 220 11.17 6.74 -8.68
N ALA A 221 11.72 7.66 -7.90
CA ALA A 221 12.91 7.45 -7.08
C ALA A 221 12.72 6.43 -5.93
N MET A 222 11.48 6.02 -5.62
CA MET A 222 11.20 4.98 -4.63
C MET A 222 11.23 3.56 -5.20
N ALA A 223 11.33 3.40 -6.53
CA ALA A 223 11.33 2.09 -7.18
C ALA A 223 12.51 1.22 -6.70
N ARG A 224 12.24 -0.07 -6.48
CA ARG A 224 13.26 -1.08 -6.16
C ARG A 224 13.31 -2.18 -7.22
N PRO A 225 14.43 -2.91 -7.34
CA PRO A 225 14.50 -4.08 -8.21
C PRO A 225 13.34 -5.05 -7.94
N GLY A 226 12.75 -5.57 -9.01
CA GLY A 226 11.61 -6.49 -8.95
C GLY A 226 10.23 -5.83 -8.76
N ASP A 227 10.13 -4.50 -8.59
CA ASP A 227 8.83 -3.84 -8.42
C ASP A 227 7.92 -3.94 -9.64
N GLY A 228 8.48 -4.00 -10.85
CA GLY A 228 7.70 -4.26 -12.05
C GLY A 228 6.99 -5.62 -12.01
N ASP A 229 7.71 -6.68 -11.67
CA ASP A 229 7.16 -8.04 -11.60
C ASP A 229 6.18 -8.18 -10.43
N ARG A 230 6.54 -7.65 -9.25
CA ARG A 230 5.68 -7.60 -8.07
C ARG A 230 4.36 -6.88 -8.40
N LEU A 231 4.42 -5.68 -8.98
CA LEU A 231 3.23 -4.90 -9.29
C LEU A 231 2.34 -5.59 -10.34
N ARG A 232 2.94 -6.20 -11.37
CA ARG A 232 2.20 -6.98 -12.38
C ARG A 232 1.49 -8.18 -11.76
N LEU A 233 2.17 -8.94 -10.92
CA LEU A 233 1.61 -10.11 -10.24
C LEU A 233 0.44 -9.73 -9.34
N LEU A 234 0.65 -8.77 -8.44
CA LEU A 234 -0.39 -8.33 -7.50
C LEU A 234 -1.61 -7.73 -8.23
N SER A 235 -1.36 -6.95 -9.30
CA SER A 235 -2.42 -6.39 -10.14
C SER A 235 -3.17 -7.46 -10.95
N GLY A 236 -2.49 -8.50 -11.41
CA GLY A 236 -3.10 -9.65 -12.08
C GLY A 236 -4.03 -10.42 -11.15
N ILE A 237 -3.57 -10.67 -9.92
CA ILE A 237 -4.36 -11.37 -8.89
C ILE A 237 -5.63 -10.59 -8.55
N ILE A 238 -5.53 -9.31 -8.18
CA ILE A 238 -6.69 -8.53 -7.77
C ILE A 238 -7.68 -8.32 -8.93
N ARG A 239 -7.21 -8.23 -10.19
CA ARG A 239 -8.07 -8.16 -11.37
C ARG A 239 -8.98 -9.36 -11.49
N LEU A 240 -8.43 -10.55 -11.33
CA LEU A 240 -9.21 -11.78 -11.40
C LEU A 240 -10.20 -11.85 -10.23
N ALA A 241 -9.78 -11.52 -9.02
CA ALA A 241 -10.66 -11.48 -7.85
C ALA A 241 -11.82 -10.50 -8.04
N GLU A 242 -11.57 -9.30 -8.57
CA GLU A 242 -12.62 -8.31 -8.87
C GLU A 242 -13.59 -8.82 -9.96
N GLN A 243 -13.08 -9.43 -11.04
CA GLN A 243 -13.99 -9.94 -12.08
C GLN A 243 -14.84 -11.12 -11.61
N LEU A 244 -14.31 -11.97 -10.72
CA LEU A 244 -15.09 -13.04 -10.08
C LEU A 244 -16.19 -12.49 -9.16
N GLU A 245 -15.99 -11.29 -8.60
CA GLU A 245 -16.94 -10.60 -7.72
C GLU A 245 -17.70 -9.47 -8.43
N ARG A 246 -17.65 -9.39 -9.75
CA ARG A 246 -18.23 -8.28 -10.53
C ARG A 246 -19.72 -8.06 -10.28
N SER A 247 -20.47 -9.13 -10.05
CA SER A 247 -21.90 -9.08 -9.72
C SER A 247 -22.19 -8.62 -8.29
N ARG A 248 -21.16 -8.54 -7.43
CA ARG A 248 -21.21 -8.19 -5.99
C ARG A 248 -22.16 -9.08 -5.19
N ASP A 249 -22.31 -10.31 -5.65
CA ASP A 249 -23.23 -11.29 -5.08
C ASP A 249 -22.50 -12.42 -4.37
N GLN A 250 -21.17 -12.38 -4.25
CA GLN A 250 -20.35 -13.40 -3.60
C GLN A 250 -20.56 -14.80 -4.18
N THR A 251 -21.02 -14.93 -5.43
CA THR A 251 -21.33 -16.23 -6.06
C THR A 251 -20.15 -17.20 -5.96
N VAL A 252 -18.94 -16.73 -6.25
CA VAL A 252 -17.70 -17.51 -6.09
C VAL A 252 -17.27 -17.44 -4.63
N ALA A 253 -17.34 -18.57 -3.93
CA ALA A 253 -16.96 -18.69 -2.54
C ALA A 253 -15.45 -18.80 -2.38
N THR A 254 -14.79 -19.65 -3.13
CA THR A 254 -13.34 -19.85 -3.00
C THR A 254 -12.71 -20.11 -4.35
N ILE A 255 -11.40 -19.93 -4.41
CA ILE A 255 -10.61 -20.23 -5.60
C ILE A 255 -9.45 -21.15 -5.23
N ALA A 256 -9.22 -22.17 -6.04
CA ALA A 256 -8.09 -23.08 -5.92
C ALA A 256 -7.29 -23.05 -7.23
N VAL A 257 -6.02 -23.40 -7.12
CA VAL A 257 -5.10 -23.49 -8.26
C VAL A 257 -4.79 -24.96 -8.50
N ARG A 258 -4.84 -25.37 -9.76
CA ARG A 258 -4.38 -26.68 -10.22
C ARG A 258 -3.51 -26.50 -11.46
N GLU A 259 -2.31 -27.04 -11.41
CA GLU A 259 -1.43 -27.07 -12.58
C GLU A 259 -1.85 -28.17 -13.55
N ALA A 260 -1.79 -27.85 -14.84
CA ALA A 260 -2.06 -28.79 -15.93
C ALA A 260 -1.10 -28.52 -17.09
N ALA A 261 0.08 -29.16 -17.08
CA ALA A 261 1.14 -28.96 -18.06
C ALA A 261 1.53 -27.46 -18.15
N ASP A 262 1.28 -26.81 -19.29
CA ASP A 262 1.60 -25.39 -19.54
C ASP A 262 0.44 -24.43 -19.19
N THR A 263 -0.63 -24.96 -18.58
CA THR A 263 -1.81 -24.19 -18.20
C THR A 263 -2.03 -24.21 -16.69
N LEU A 264 -2.14 -23.02 -16.10
CA LEU A 264 -2.63 -22.80 -14.76
C LEU A 264 -4.16 -22.78 -14.78
N VAL A 265 -4.79 -23.77 -14.14
CA VAL A 265 -6.25 -23.83 -14.03
C VAL A 265 -6.68 -23.28 -12.68
N LEU A 266 -7.48 -22.21 -12.71
CA LEU A 266 -8.10 -21.62 -11.55
C LEU A 266 -9.52 -22.21 -11.38
N GLU A 267 -9.73 -22.97 -10.32
CA GLU A 267 -11.01 -23.61 -10.02
C GLU A 267 -11.84 -22.71 -9.09
N ALA A 268 -12.87 -22.07 -9.63
CA ALA A 268 -13.78 -21.20 -8.91
C ALA A 268 -14.92 -22.02 -8.30
N ALA A 269 -14.91 -22.19 -6.97
CA ALA A 269 -15.95 -22.91 -6.25
C ALA A 269 -17.08 -21.97 -5.83
N PRO A 270 -18.34 -22.25 -6.21
CA PRO A 270 -19.47 -21.41 -5.85
C PRO A 270 -19.89 -21.60 -4.39
N ARG A 271 -20.64 -20.64 -3.85
CA ARG A 271 -21.42 -20.87 -2.61
C ARG A 271 -22.49 -21.95 -2.86
N PRO A 272 -22.94 -22.68 -1.83
CA PRO A 272 -23.98 -23.69 -1.98
C PRO A 272 -25.22 -23.15 -2.69
N GLY A 273 -25.63 -23.80 -3.78
CA GLY A 273 -26.81 -23.42 -4.57
C GLY A 273 -26.60 -22.26 -5.56
N ALA A 274 -25.37 -21.75 -5.72
CA ALA A 274 -25.05 -20.72 -6.70
C ALA A 274 -24.41 -21.31 -7.97
N ASP A 275 -24.57 -20.60 -9.10
CA ASP A 275 -23.95 -20.94 -10.39
C ASP A 275 -22.86 -19.91 -10.73
N PRO A 276 -21.57 -20.28 -10.73
CA PRO A 276 -20.47 -19.35 -10.97
C PRO A 276 -20.21 -19.10 -12.45
N THR A 277 -20.99 -19.67 -13.38
CA THR A 277 -20.71 -19.63 -14.83
C THR A 277 -20.51 -18.21 -15.36
N VAL A 278 -21.35 -17.25 -14.96
CA VAL A 278 -21.24 -15.85 -15.40
C VAL A 278 -19.99 -15.18 -14.82
N ALA A 279 -19.70 -15.40 -13.54
CA ALA A 279 -18.52 -14.86 -12.87
C ALA A 279 -17.22 -15.41 -13.47
N VAL A 280 -17.17 -16.72 -13.72
CA VAL A 280 -16.05 -17.39 -14.39
C VAL A 280 -15.86 -16.85 -15.80
N TRP A 281 -16.94 -16.72 -16.58
CA TRP A 281 -16.87 -16.16 -17.93
C TRP A 281 -16.34 -14.71 -17.94
N ALA A 282 -16.73 -13.88 -16.98
CA ALA A 282 -16.24 -12.52 -16.87
C ALA A 282 -14.74 -12.47 -16.51
N ALA A 283 -14.32 -13.32 -15.57
CA ALA A 283 -12.94 -13.38 -15.10
C ALA A 283 -11.98 -13.99 -16.13
N ASP A 284 -12.41 -15.00 -16.88
CA ASP A 284 -11.60 -15.68 -17.91
C ASP A 284 -11.11 -14.71 -18.99
N ARG A 285 -11.90 -13.67 -19.30
CA ARG A 285 -11.52 -12.60 -20.23
C ARG A 285 -10.43 -11.64 -19.69
N SER A 286 -10.07 -11.76 -18.42
CA SER A 286 -9.12 -10.88 -17.74
C SER A 286 -7.86 -11.60 -17.26
N THR A 287 -7.63 -12.83 -17.71
CA THR A 287 -6.47 -13.66 -17.37
C THR A 287 -5.15 -13.18 -17.96
N GLY A 288 -5.20 -12.40 -19.05
CA GLY A 288 -4.02 -12.02 -19.84
C GLY A 288 -2.87 -11.42 -19.04
N LEU A 289 -3.14 -10.52 -18.07
CA LEU A 289 -2.07 -9.94 -17.26
C LEU A 289 -1.37 -10.99 -16.38
N LEU A 290 -2.14 -11.87 -15.74
CA LEU A 290 -1.58 -12.91 -14.88
C LEU A 290 -0.83 -13.95 -15.72
N ALA A 291 -1.39 -14.34 -16.87
CA ALA A 291 -0.77 -15.25 -17.82
C ALA A 291 0.59 -14.73 -18.31
N GLU A 292 0.64 -13.47 -18.76
CA GLU A 292 1.89 -12.82 -19.18
C GLU A 292 2.92 -12.76 -18.05
N THR A 293 2.46 -12.44 -16.83
CA THR A 293 3.35 -12.32 -15.65
C THR A 293 3.97 -13.65 -15.25
N LEU A 294 3.21 -14.74 -15.34
CA LEU A 294 3.66 -16.07 -14.95
C LEU A 294 4.34 -16.84 -16.09
N GLY A 295 4.21 -16.38 -17.33
CA GLY A 295 4.69 -17.10 -18.51
C GLY A 295 3.93 -18.41 -18.75
N LEU A 296 2.66 -18.49 -18.33
CA LEU A 296 1.80 -19.66 -18.44
C LEU A 296 0.45 -19.26 -19.04
N ASP A 297 -0.23 -20.20 -19.71
CA ASP A 297 -1.65 -20.00 -20.02
C ASP A 297 -2.46 -20.04 -18.73
N VAL A 298 -3.44 -19.17 -18.56
CA VAL A 298 -4.32 -19.15 -17.38
C VAL A 298 -5.76 -19.31 -17.84
N ALA A 299 -6.43 -20.32 -17.31
CA ALA A 299 -7.83 -20.62 -17.59
C ALA A 299 -8.62 -20.66 -16.28
N ILE A 300 -9.87 -20.19 -16.31
CA ILE A 300 -10.76 -20.24 -15.13
C ILE A 300 -11.93 -21.17 -15.41
N VAL A 301 -12.18 -22.11 -14.50
CA VAL A 301 -13.27 -23.09 -14.64
C VAL A 301 -14.11 -23.15 -13.36
N PRO A 302 -15.41 -23.45 -13.43
CA PRO A 302 -16.19 -23.82 -12.26
C PRO A 302 -15.57 -25.06 -11.59
N SER A 303 -15.47 -25.08 -10.26
CA SER A 303 -15.08 -26.30 -9.56
C SER A 303 -16.13 -27.38 -9.82
N ALA A 304 -15.72 -28.60 -10.14
CA ALA A 304 -16.63 -29.74 -10.17
C ALA A 304 -17.15 -29.97 -8.75
N GLY A 305 -18.40 -29.56 -8.49
CA GLY A 305 -19.01 -29.72 -7.18
C GLY A 305 -18.94 -31.19 -6.76
N ARG A 306 -18.34 -31.46 -5.59
CA ARG A 306 -18.63 -32.71 -4.89
C ARG A 306 -20.05 -32.54 -4.36
N SER A 307 -21.02 -33.05 -5.12
CA SER A 307 -22.41 -33.22 -4.68
C SER A 307 -22.47 -34.02 -3.39
#